data_AF-A0A3B9MAQ8-F1
#
_entry.id   AF-A0A3B9MAQ8-F1
#
_cell.length_a   1.000
_cell.length_b   1.000
_cell.length_c   1.000
_cell.angle_alpha   90.00
_cell.angle_beta   90.00
_cell.angle_gamma   90.00
#
_symmetry.space_group_name_H-M   'P 1'
#
loop_
_entity.id
_entity.type
_entity.pdbx_description
1 polymer ?
#
loop_
_entity_poly.entity_id
_entity_poly.type
_entity_poly.pdbx_seq_one_letter_code
_entity_poly.pdbx_strand_id
1 'polypeptide(L)'
;MTETPSKSTSKGRSPRYPALSLEVAIGRAQEIFRHEGKNALPPEVAARHWHISAKSSTLLTTMAALRSYGLIDDSRTATTAGKVILTDLGMKLAADDKRVNPDRARLLREAALKPAIYAEVLKKYPDGLPSDDLLTYYLRTEKGFTAEGVRTFIRYFRANLRFTGLVPDGNLTEDDSTSETPPEGDSRAYDQPTVYQRSIVEPAGGGRVIQPPFVEHGVRVPVARGEWATINGVFPMPRAKWDKFLEMLAAMEFALVTDEEPEEPAGPDT
;
A
#
# COMPACT_ATOMS: atom_id res chain seq x y z
N MET A 1 8.74 3.78 -51.80
CA MET A 1 8.95 3.75 -50.34
C MET A 1 8.34 5.02 -49.78
N THR A 2 7.13 4.93 -49.22
CA THR A 2 6.45 6.08 -48.60
C THR A 2 6.35 5.78 -47.11
N GLU A 3 7.32 6.31 -46.34
CA GLU A 3 7.20 6.39 -44.89
C GLU A 3 6.40 7.64 -44.55
N THR A 4 5.20 7.45 -44.00
CA THR A 4 4.39 8.52 -43.43
C THR A 4 4.61 8.51 -41.91
N PRO A 5 5.22 9.54 -41.30
CA PRO A 5 5.28 9.62 -39.84
C PRO A 5 3.92 10.09 -39.31
N SER A 6 3.16 9.17 -38.73
CA SER A 6 1.93 9.46 -38.00
C SER A 6 2.25 10.10 -36.65
N LYS A 7 2.30 11.44 -36.60
CA LYS A 7 2.38 12.20 -35.36
C LYS A 7 0.96 12.48 -34.86
N SER A 8 0.45 11.65 -33.96
CA SER A 8 -0.83 11.95 -33.27
C SER A 8 -0.58 12.91 -32.11
N THR A 9 -1.08 14.12 -32.26
CA THR A 9 -1.09 15.18 -31.24
C THR A 9 -2.21 14.90 -30.22
N SER A 10 -1.99 13.96 -29.32
CA SER A 10 -2.85 13.86 -28.12
C SER A 10 -2.46 14.97 -27.14
N LYS A 11 -3.43 15.73 -26.62
CA LYS A 11 -3.24 16.69 -25.51
C LYS A 11 -2.37 16.01 -24.43
N GLY A 12 -1.17 16.55 -24.25
CA GLY A 12 0.02 15.87 -23.75
C GLY A 12 -0.19 15.16 -22.42
N ARG A 13 -0.29 13.84 -22.47
CA ARG A 13 -0.11 12.99 -21.28
C ARG A 13 1.35 12.57 -21.27
N SER A 14 2.00 12.74 -20.11
CA SER A 14 3.35 12.23 -19.89
C SER A 14 3.39 10.72 -20.21
N PRO A 15 4.56 10.20 -20.62
CA PRO A 15 4.79 8.77 -20.73
C PRO A 15 4.35 8.01 -19.47
N ARG A 16 4.07 6.72 -19.61
CA ARG A 16 3.64 5.89 -18.47
C ARG A 16 4.83 5.66 -17.52
N TYR A 17 4.66 6.04 -16.26
CA TYR A 17 5.59 5.75 -15.17
C TYR A 17 4.82 5.31 -13.92
N PRO A 18 5.46 4.59 -12.98
CA PRO A 18 4.83 4.21 -11.73
C PRO A 18 4.48 5.44 -10.90
N ALA A 19 3.24 5.51 -10.43
CA ALA A 19 2.74 6.63 -9.62
C ALA A 19 2.95 6.43 -8.10
N LEU A 20 3.83 5.49 -7.73
CA LEU A 20 4.20 5.14 -6.36
C LEU A 20 5.68 4.79 -6.35
N SER A 21 6.39 5.02 -5.23
CA SER A 21 7.71 4.43 -5.05
C SER A 21 7.67 2.91 -4.95
N LEU A 22 8.82 2.28 -5.21
CA LEU A 22 9.02 0.85 -5.12
C LEU A 22 8.81 0.35 -3.69
N GLU A 23 9.20 1.13 -2.68
CA GLU A 23 8.98 0.78 -1.27
C GLU A 23 7.49 0.64 -0.96
N VAL A 24 6.69 1.65 -1.32
CA VAL A 24 5.24 1.63 -1.13
C VAL A 24 4.62 0.48 -1.93
N ALA A 25 5.06 0.26 -3.17
CA ALA A 25 4.56 -0.82 -4.01
C ALA A 25 4.84 -2.22 -3.42
N ILE A 26 6.02 -2.42 -2.83
CA ILE A 26 6.35 -3.65 -2.10
C ILE A 26 5.49 -3.79 -0.85
N GLY A 27 5.25 -2.72 -0.10
CA GLY A 27 4.33 -2.74 1.05
C GLY A 27 2.92 -3.21 0.66
N ARG A 28 2.39 -2.72 -0.46
CA ARG A 28 1.10 -3.17 -1.01
C ARG A 28 1.12 -4.64 -1.46
N ALA A 29 2.24 -5.11 -2.01
CA ALA A 29 2.43 -6.52 -2.35
C ALA A 29 2.52 -7.41 -1.09
N GLN A 30 3.15 -6.93 -0.01
CA GLN A 30 3.20 -7.59 1.29
C GLN A 30 1.81 -7.72 1.92
N GLU A 31 0.96 -6.69 1.82
CA GLU A 31 -0.44 -6.76 2.25
C GLU A 31 -1.19 -7.90 1.53
N ILE A 32 -1.10 -7.96 0.20
CA ILE A 32 -1.69 -9.06 -0.58
C ILE A 32 -1.13 -10.41 -0.13
N PHE A 33 0.19 -10.53 0.00
CA PHE A 33 0.83 -11.79 0.36
C PHE A 33 0.41 -12.28 1.75
N ARG A 34 0.28 -11.37 2.73
CA ARG A 34 -0.16 -11.71 4.10
C ARG A 34 -1.58 -12.26 4.15
N HIS A 35 -2.50 -11.71 3.35
CA HIS A 35 -3.90 -12.12 3.36
C HIS A 35 -4.21 -13.30 2.44
N GLU A 36 -3.61 -13.32 1.25
CA GLU A 36 -4.00 -14.23 0.16
C GLU A 36 -2.88 -15.19 -0.26
N GLY A 37 -1.65 -14.97 0.20
CA GLY A 37 -0.49 -15.79 -0.17
C GLY A 37 -0.22 -15.76 -1.68
N LYS A 38 -0.42 -16.91 -2.35
CA LYS A 38 -0.22 -17.09 -3.80
C LYS A 38 -1.52 -17.06 -4.61
N ASN A 39 -2.66 -16.82 -3.96
CA ASN A 39 -3.96 -16.91 -4.60
C ASN A 39 -4.20 -15.69 -5.50
N ALA A 40 -4.83 -15.93 -6.65
CA ALA A 40 -5.33 -14.85 -7.49
C ALA A 40 -6.60 -14.26 -6.87
N LEU A 41 -6.66 -12.94 -6.76
CA LEU A 41 -7.77 -12.22 -6.14
C LEU A 41 -8.41 -11.20 -7.08
N PRO A 42 -9.73 -10.95 -7.00
CA PRO A 42 -10.36 -9.83 -7.69
C PRO A 42 -9.79 -8.46 -7.25
N PRO A 43 -9.74 -7.45 -8.14
CA PRO A 43 -9.30 -6.09 -7.82
C PRO A 43 -10.03 -5.46 -6.63
N GLU A 44 -11.30 -5.80 -6.43
CA GLU A 44 -12.12 -5.33 -5.31
C GLU A 44 -11.64 -5.88 -3.97
N VAL A 45 -11.10 -7.11 -3.95
CA VAL A 45 -10.47 -7.69 -2.76
C VAL A 45 -9.16 -6.97 -2.47
N ALA A 46 -8.37 -6.67 -3.50
CA ALA A 46 -7.11 -5.92 -3.35
C ALA A 46 -7.37 -4.53 -2.79
N ALA A 47 -8.41 -3.86 -3.29
CA ALA A 47 -8.86 -2.57 -2.80
C ALA A 47 -9.18 -2.60 -1.30
N ARG A 48 -9.88 -3.65 -0.82
CA ARG A 48 -10.17 -3.83 0.61
C ARG A 48 -8.91 -4.00 1.46
N HIS A 49 -7.96 -4.82 1.01
CA HIS A 49 -6.68 -5.02 1.71
C HIS A 49 -5.86 -3.74 1.79
N TRP A 50 -5.99 -2.85 0.80
CA TRP A 50 -5.29 -1.57 0.76
C TRP A 50 -6.06 -0.42 1.40
N HIS A 51 -7.28 -0.67 1.90
CA HIS A 51 -8.22 0.34 2.40
C HIS A 51 -8.55 1.42 1.35
N ILE A 52 -8.56 1.04 0.07
CA ILE A 52 -8.87 1.92 -1.07
C ILE A 52 -10.29 1.61 -1.57
N SER A 53 -11.02 2.62 -2.01
CA SER A 53 -12.31 2.41 -2.67
C SER A 53 -12.15 1.64 -3.99
N ALA A 54 -12.94 0.57 -4.17
CA ALA A 54 -12.90 -0.26 -5.37
C ALA A 54 -13.25 0.49 -6.66
N LYS A 55 -13.96 1.62 -6.55
CA LYS A 55 -14.34 2.48 -7.69
C LYS A 55 -13.37 3.64 -7.92
N SER A 56 -12.31 3.76 -7.12
CA SER A 56 -11.38 4.88 -7.20
C SER A 56 -10.38 4.73 -8.36
N SER A 57 -9.98 5.86 -8.94
CA SER A 57 -8.82 5.93 -9.84
C SER A 57 -7.50 5.59 -9.13
N THR A 58 -7.46 5.73 -7.80
CA THR A 58 -6.35 5.32 -6.94
C THR A 58 -6.08 3.84 -7.07
N LEU A 59 -7.10 2.97 -7.02
CA LEU A 59 -6.93 1.53 -7.19
C LEU A 59 -6.24 1.19 -8.53
N LEU A 60 -6.74 1.76 -9.62
CA LEU A 60 -6.19 1.54 -10.97
C LEU A 60 -4.74 2.01 -11.07
N THR A 61 -4.43 3.14 -10.42
CA THR A 61 -3.10 3.75 -10.41
C THR A 61 -2.12 2.94 -9.57
N THR A 62 -2.53 2.45 -8.40
CA THR A 62 -1.77 1.53 -7.55
C THR A 62 -1.48 0.22 -8.30
N MET A 63 -2.51 -0.41 -8.89
CA MET A 63 -2.33 -1.61 -9.69
C MET A 63 -1.41 -1.38 -10.90
N ALA A 64 -1.53 -0.23 -11.58
CA ALA A 64 -0.62 0.13 -12.66
C ALA A 64 0.83 0.25 -12.19
N ALA A 65 1.08 0.88 -11.05
CA ALA A 65 2.41 1.01 -10.47
C ALA A 65 3.02 -0.35 -10.09
N LEU A 66 2.27 -1.19 -9.36
CA LEU A 66 2.74 -2.53 -8.99
C LEU A 66 3.04 -3.40 -10.23
N ARG A 67 2.24 -3.26 -11.30
CA ARG A 67 2.48 -3.95 -12.58
C ARG A 67 3.74 -3.40 -13.28
N SER A 68 3.97 -2.09 -13.26
CA SER A 68 5.18 -1.49 -13.83
C SER A 68 6.47 -1.94 -13.13
N TYR A 69 6.42 -2.19 -11.82
CA TYR A 69 7.52 -2.82 -11.07
C TYR A 69 7.56 -4.35 -11.23
N GLY A 70 6.59 -4.93 -11.93
CA GLY A 70 6.45 -6.37 -12.13
C GLY A 70 6.22 -7.16 -10.84
N LEU A 71 5.58 -6.55 -9.84
CA LEU A 71 5.21 -7.18 -8.56
C LEU A 71 3.90 -7.95 -8.66
N ILE A 72 2.97 -7.45 -9.46
CA ILE A 72 1.70 -8.11 -9.76
C ILE A 72 1.55 -8.29 -11.26
N ASP A 73 0.70 -9.24 -11.62
CA ASP A 73 0.19 -9.42 -12.97
C ASP A 73 -1.34 -9.49 -12.92
N ASP A 74 -1.99 -9.03 -13.99
CA ASP A 74 -3.40 -9.24 -14.27
C ASP A 74 -3.52 -10.26 -15.39
N SER A 75 -3.08 -11.48 -15.06
CA SER A 75 -2.93 -12.56 -16.02
C SER A 75 -4.17 -12.74 -16.91
N ARG A 76 -3.96 -12.62 -18.22
CA ARG A 76 -4.95 -12.89 -19.27
C ARG A 76 -5.10 -14.38 -19.59
N THR A 77 -4.74 -15.29 -18.68
CA THR A 77 -5.10 -16.71 -18.87
C THR A 77 -6.59 -16.90 -18.59
N ALA A 78 -7.23 -17.81 -19.33
CA ALA A 78 -8.68 -18.04 -19.30
C ALA A 78 -9.25 -18.27 -17.87
N THR A 79 -8.43 -18.75 -16.94
CA THR A 79 -8.83 -19.05 -15.55
C THR A 79 -8.64 -17.87 -14.57
N THR A 80 -7.84 -16.87 -14.93
CA THR A 80 -7.49 -15.72 -14.05
C THR A 80 -7.76 -14.35 -14.68
N ALA A 81 -8.39 -14.31 -15.85
CA ALA A 81 -8.76 -13.08 -16.53
C ALA A 81 -9.47 -12.10 -15.58
N GLY A 82 -8.88 -10.92 -15.40
CA GLY A 82 -9.39 -9.86 -14.54
C GLY A 82 -9.05 -9.99 -13.05
N LYS A 83 -8.22 -10.96 -12.65
CA LYS A 83 -7.73 -11.13 -11.28
C LYS A 83 -6.30 -10.63 -11.15
N VAL A 84 -5.96 -10.15 -9.96
CA VAL A 84 -4.62 -9.76 -9.53
C VAL A 84 -3.92 -10.97 -8.93
N ILE A 85 -2.70 -11.25 -9.40
CA ILE A 85 -1.83 -12.27 -8.84
C ILE A 85 -0.43 -11.69 -8.60
N LEU A 86 0.24 -12.10 -7.52
CA LEU A 86 1.63 -11.76 -7.29
C LEU A 86 2.52 -12.54 -8.28
N THR A 87 3.47 -11.85 -8.91
CA THR A 87 4.48 -12.51 -9.74
C THR A 87 5.51 -13.23 -8.85
N ASP A 88 6.38 -14.05 -9.43
CA ASP A 88 7.51 -14.65 -8.71
C ASP A 88 8.41 -13.58 -8.05
N LEU A 89 8.62 -12.46 -8.74
CA LEU A 89 9.37 -11.32 -8.20
C LEU A 89 8.63 -10.67 -7.02
N GLY A 90 7.32 -10.42 -7.18
CA GLY A 90 6.48 -9.86 -6.13
C GLY A 90 6.39 -10.76 -4.90
N MET A 91 6.23 -12.07 -5.09
CA MET A 91 6.22 -13.05 -4.01
C MET A 91 7.54 -13.07 -3.25
N LYS A 92 8.68 -13.10 -3.95
CA LYS A 92 10.00 -13.08 -3.31
C LYS A 92 10.20 -11.81 -2.50
N LEU A 93 9.87 -10.64 -3.05
CA LEU A 93 10.02 -9.37 -2.33
C LEU A 93 9.02 -9.21 -1.17
N ALA A 94 7.83 -9.79 -1.29
CA ALA A 94 6.78 -9.72 -0.28
C ALA A 94 6.98 -10.70 0.89
N ALA A 95 7.48 -11.92 0.62
CA ALA A 95 7.73 -12.93 1.64
C ALA A 95 8.99 -12.66 2.47
N ASP A 96 9.88 -11.82 1.96
CA ASP A 96 11.22 -11.66 2.48
C ASP A 96 11.26 -10.64 3.63
N ASP A 97 11.64 -11.11 4.82
CA ASP A 97 11.89 -10.28 5.99
C ASP A 97 13.16 -9.44 5.73
N LYS A 98 13.09 -8.14 6.02
CA LYS A 98 14.06 -7.10 5.62
C LYS A 98 15.51 -7.38 6.08
N ARG A 99 15.76 -8.42 6.88
CA ARG A 99 16.99 -8.61 7.67
C ARG A 99 17.96 -9.68 7.16
N VAL A 100 17.57 -10.61 6.28
CA VAL A 100 18.34 -11.88 6.13
C VAL A 100 18.76 -12.25 4.70
N ASN A 101 18.19 -11.63 3.66
CA ASN A 101 18.36 -12.16 2.31
C ASN A 101 19.37 -11.39 1.44
N PRO A 102 20.52 -11.98 1.09
CA PRO A 102 21.52 -11.36 0.21
C PRO A 102 21.00 -11.14 -1.22
N ASP A 103 20.00 -11.92 -1.65
CA ASP A 103 19.38 -11.75 -2.97
C ASP A 103 18.39 -10.57 -3.01
N ARG A 104 17.99 -10.02 -1.86
CA ARG A 104 17.03 -8.91 -1.79
C ARG A 104 17.51 -7.69 -2.57
N ALA A 105 18.77 -7.30 -2.40
CA ALA A 105 19.33 -6.17 -3.13
C ALA A 105 19.30 -6.38 -4.66
N ARG A 106 19.51 -7.62 -5.12
CA ARG A 106 19.38 -7.98 -6.54
C ARG A 106 17.93 -7.87 -7.02
N LEU A 107 16.97 -8.39 -6.25
CA LEU A 107 15.55 -8.33 -6.58
C LEU A 107 14.99 -6.90 -6.57
N LEU A 108 15.44 -6.06 -5.63
CA LEU A 108 15.11 -4.65 -5.57
C LEU A 108 15.61 -3.90 -6.81
N ARG A 109 16.86 -4.14 -7.21
CA ARG A 109 17.44 -3.59 -8.44
C ARG A 109 16.67 -4.05 -9.67
N GLU A 110 16.31 -5.33 -9.75
CA GLU A 110 15.51 -5.86 -10.85
C GLU A 110 14.15 -5.15 -10.93
N ALA A 111 13.43 -5.02 -9.82
CA ALA A 111 12.13 -4.36 -9.77
C ALA A 111 12.23 -2.86 -10.14
N ALA A 112 13.25 -2.15 -9.67
CA ALA A 112 13.46 -0.73 -9.98
C ALA A 112 13.76 -0.47 -11.47
N LEU A 113 14.33 -1.44 -12.17
CA LEU A 113 14.68 -1.34 -13.59
C LEU A 113 13.57 -1.81 -14.54
N LYS A 114 12.50 -2.45 -14.03
CA LYS A 114 11.38 -2.90 -14.88
C LYS A 114 10.61 -1.77 -15.57
N PRO A 115 10.36 -0.61 -14.93
CA PRO A 115 9.75 0.51 -15.63
C PRO A 115 10.67 1.02 -16.74
N ALA A 116 10.22 0.95 -18.00
CA ALA A 116 11.03 1.27 -19.17
C ALA A 116 11.68 2.65 -19.10
N ILE A 117 10.94 3.66 -18.65
CA ILE A 117 11.45 5.02 -18.53
C ILE A 117 12.58 5.15 -17.48
N TYR A 118 12.56 4.36 -16.41
CA TYR A 118 13.64 4.37 -15.41
C TYR A 118 14.91 3.73 -15.98
N ALA A 119 14.78 2.60 -16.67
CA ALA A 119 15.90 1.97 -17.36
C ALA A 119 16.53 2.89 -18.43
N GLU A 120 15.72 3.61 -19.19
CA GLU A 120 16.20 4.56 -20.20
C GLU A 120 16.97 5.73 -19.58
N VAL A 121 16.47 6.31 -18.48
CA VAL A 121 17.13 7.43 -17.78
C VAL A 121 18.47 6.96 -17.19
N LEU A 122 18.51 5.80 -16.53
CA LEU A 122 19.76 5.25 -15.99
C LEU A 122 20.77 4.89 -17.08
N LYS A 123 20.31 4.40 -18.24
CA LYS A 123 21.18 4.14 -19.39
C LYS A 123 21.77 5.43 -19.98
N LYS A 124 21.02 6.54 -19.94
CA LYS A 124 21.51 7.85 -20.41
C LYS A 124 22.52 8.46 -19.45
N TYR A 125 22.39 8.21 -18.15
CA TYR A 125 23.24 8.77 -17.11
C TYR A 125 23.94 7.66 -16.28
N PRO A 126 24.91 6.94 -16.89
CA PRO A 126 25.59 5.83 -16.22
C PRO A 126 26.51 6.27 -15.08
N ASP A 127 27.06 7.48 -15.16
CA ASP A 127 28.03 8.02 -14.20
C ASP A 127 27.38 8.67 -12.97
N GLY A 128 26.03 8.64 -12.89
CA GLY A 128 25.24 9.26 -11.84
C GLY A 128 24.20 10.22 -12.39
N LEU A 129 23.15 10.48 -11.59
CA LEU A 129 22.09 11.38 -12.01
C LEU A 129 22.62 12.81 -12.16
N PRO A 130 22.18 13.53 -13.21
CA PRO A 130 22.44 14.95 -13.33
C PRO A 130 21.58 15.76 -12.34
N SER A 131 21.80 17.08 -12.29
CA SER A 131 20.93 17.99 -11.54
C SER A 131 19.46 17.90 -12.00
N ASP A 132 18.53 18.24 -11.11
CA ASP A 132 17.09 18.19 -11.39
C ASP A 132 16.69 19.09 -12.56
N ASP A 133 17.41 20.19 -12.78
CA ASP A 133 17.18 21.10 -13.92
C ASP A 133 17.49 20.43 -15.26
N LEU A 134 18.62 19.73 -15.34
CA LEU A 134 19.02 19.03 -16.56
C LEU A 134 18.12 17.81 -16.81
N LEU A 135 17.75 17.08 -15.75
CA LEU A 135 16.80 15.98 -15.85
C LEU A 135 15.42 16.47 -16.28
N THR A 136 14.97 17.62 -15.76
CA THR A 136 13.72 18.27 -16.15
C THR A 136 13.72 18.65 -17.62
N TYR A 137 14.81 19.27 -18.11
CA TYR A 137 14.95 19.62 -19.52
C TYR A 137 14.87 18.38 -20.41
N TYR A 138 15.59 17.31 -20.05
CA TYR A 138 15.56 16.05 -20.79
C TYR A 138 14.15 15.43 -20.85
N LEU A 139 13.48 15.33 -19.70
CA LEU A 139 12.16 14.70 -19.61
C LEU A 139 11.10 15.49 -20.39
N ARG A 140 11.16 16.83 -20.37
CA ARG A 140 10.21 17.67 -21.12
C ARG A 140 10.48 17.65 -22.62
N THR A 141 11.74 17.82 -23.02
CA THR A 141 12.12 18.04 -24.42
C THR A 141 12.19 16.73 -25.21
N GLU A 142 12.80 15.70 -24.65
CA GLU A 142 13.04 14.43 -25.36
C GLU A 142 11.98 13.37 -25.04
N LYS A 143 11.38 13.40 -23.84
CA LYS A 143 10.38 12.40 -23.41
C LYS A 143 8.94 12.92 -23.41
N GLY A 144 8.71 14.20 -23.64
CA GLY A 144 7.36 14.77 -23.74
C GLY A 144 6.60 14.77 -22.42
N PHE A 145 7.28 14.81 -21.28
CA PHE A 145 6.63 14.94 -19.98
C PHE A 145 5.98 16.31 -19.80
N THR A 146 4.84 16.35 -19.10
CA THR A 146 4.26 17.57 -18.56
C THR A 146 5.07 18.08 -17.37
N ALA A 147 4.98 19.38 -17.07
CA ALA A 147 5.70 19.97 -15.93
C ALA A 147 5.36 19.28 -14.59
N GLU A 148 4.08 18.93 -14.38
CA GLU A 148 3.66 18.17 -13.22
C GLU A 148 4.20 16.73 -13.24
N GLY A 149 4.15 16.07 -14.39
CA GLY A 149 4.67 14.71 -14.52
C GLY A 149 6.16 14.61 -14.27
N VAL A 150 6.95 15.63 -14.63
CA VAL A 150 8.38 15.67 -14.30
C VAL A 150 8.61 15.73 -12.80
N ARG A 151 7.92 16.62 -12.08
CA ARG A 151 8.09 16.73 -10.62
C ARG A 151 7.80 15.41 -9.92
N THR A 152 6.66 14.80 -10.24
CA THR A 152 6.27 13.50 -9.67
C THR A 152 7.21 12.38 -10.07
N PHE A 153 7.69 12.38 -11.32
CA PHE A 153 8.69 11.42 -11.79
C PHE A 153 9.99 11.53 -11.00
N ILE A 154 10.56 12.73 -10.89
CA ILE A 154 11.84 12.96 -10.18
C ILE A 154 11.72 12.51 -8.72
N ARG A 155 10.61 12.84 -8.06
CA ARG A 155 10.32 12.40 -6.69
C ARG A 155 10.38 10.88 -6.54
N TYR A 156 9.56 10.13 -7.30
CA TYR A 156 9.52 8.67 -7.17
C TYR A 156 10.80 8.00 -7.67
N PHE A 157 11.42 8.55 -8.71
CA PHE A 157 12.66 8.02 -9.24
C PHE A 157 13.79 8.13 -8.21
N ARG A 158 13.98 9.29 -7.59
CA ARG A 158 14.97 9.47 -6.51
C ARG A 158 14.65 8.60 -5.29
N ALA A 159 13.38 8.52 -4.87
CA ALA A 159 12.96 7.63 -3.78
C ALA A 159 13.34 6.17 -4.06
N ASN A 160 13.15 5.70 -5.31
CA ASN A 160 13.54 4.35 -5.70
C ASN A 160 15.05 4.14 -5.68
N LEU A 161 15.83 5.12 -6.14
CA LEU A 161 17.29 5.00 -6.16
C LEU A 161 17.87 4.94 -4.73
N ARG A 162 17.33 5.76 -3.82
CA ARG A 162 17.65 5.69 -2.39
C ARG A 162 17.30 4.33 -1.81
N PHE A 163 16.08 3.88 -2.05
CA PHE A 163 15.58 2.62 -1.51
C PHE A 163 16.36 1.39 -2.02
N THR A 164 16.88 1.45 -3.25
CA THR A 164 17.63 0.35 -3.87
C THR A 164 19.15 0.45 -3.72
N GLY A 165 19.67 1.57 -3.21
CA GLY A 165 21.11 1.82 -3.10
C GLY A 165 21.83 1.82 -4.45
N LEU A 166 21.14 2.19 -5.55
CA LEU A 166 21.71 2.17 -6.90
C LEU A 166 22.64 3.34 -7.20
N VAL A 167 22.57 4.41 -6.41
CA VAL A 167 23.39 5.61 -6.58
C VAL A 167 23.96 5.99 -5.20
N PRO A 168 25.26 6.33 -5.10
CA PRO A 168 25.86 6.81 -3.85
C PRO A 168 25.15 8.07 -3.35
N ASP A 169 24.92 8.16 -2.04
CA ASP A 169 24.14 9.24 -1.38
C ASP A 169 24.63 10.67 -1.73
N GLY A 170 25.90 10.83 -2.10
CA GLY A 170 26.50 12.13 -2.43
C GLY A 170 25.96 12.85 -3.67
N ASN A 171 25.10 12.20 -4.47
CA ASN A 171 24.53 12.79 -5.69
C ASN A 171 23.01 13.04 -5.62
N LEU A 172 22.43 12.88 -4.42
CA LEU A 172 21.01 13.11 -4.18
C LEU A 172 20.87 14.37 -3.33
N THR A 173 20.56 15.48 -3.97
CA THR A 173 20.21 16.73 -3.27
C THR A 173 19.18 16.45 -2.17
N GLU A 174 19.58 16.75 -0.93
CA GLU A 174 18.78 16.62 0.29
C GLU A 174 17.78 17.77 0.35
N ASP A 175 16.65 17.65 -0.36
CA ASP A 175 15.49 18.47 -0.04
C ASP A 175 14.23 17.79 -0.56
N ASP A 176 13.76 16.75 0.14
CA ASP A 176 12.33 16.48 0.34
C ASP A 176 12.14 15.26 1.26
N SER A 177 12.29 15.44 2.58
CA SER A 177 11.84 14.45 3.57
C SER A 177 10.32 14.51 3.74
N THR A 178 9.57 14.48 2.64
CA THR A 178 8.12 14.30 2.70
C THR A 178 7.86 12.80 2.77
N SER A 179 7.52 12.31 3.96
CA SER A 179 6.90 11.01 4.17
C SER A 179 5.87 10.79 3.05
N GLU A 180 6.14 9.82 2.20
CA GLU A 180 5.28 9.48 1.06
C GLU A 180 4.00 8.88 1.65
N THR A 181 3.06 9.72 2.11
CA THR A 181 1.75 9.28 2.53
C THR A 181 1.13 8.66 1.29
N PRO A 182 0.88 7.32 1.27
CA PRO A 182 0.19 6.71 0.16
C PRO A 182 -1.10 7.48 -0.08
N PRO A 183 -1.55 7.69 -1.33
CA PRO A 183 -2.79 8.41 -1.59
C PRO A 183 -3.93 7.69 -0.87
N GLU A 184 -4.30 8.19 0.30
CA GLU A 184 -5.47 7.76 1.04
C GLU A 184 -6.67 8.24 0.22
N GLY A 185 -7.40 7.29 -0.35
CA GLY A 185 -8.66 7.60 -1.00
C GLY A 185 -9.62 8.15 0.05
N ASP A 186 -10.24 9.29 -0.26
CA ASP A 186 -11.24 9.99 0.54
C ASP A 186 -12.17 8.99 1.25
N SER A 187 -12.07 8.90 2.58
CA SER A 187 -12.77 7.93 3.42
C SER A 187 -14.25 8.28 3.63
N ARG A 188 -14.76 9.29 2.92
CA ARG A 188 -16.16 9.70 2.94
C ARG A 188 -17.01 8.88 1.97
N ALA A 189 -17.30 7.64 2.37
CA ALA A 189 -18.48 6.82 2.04
C ALA A 189 -18.10 5.34 1.99
N TYR A 190 -17.88 4.73 3.15
CA TYR A 190 -18.10 3.29 3.28
C TYR A 190 -19.60 3.03 3.39
N ASP A 191 -20.28 3.09 2.25
CA ASP A 191 -21.58 2.43 2.10
C ASP A 191 -21.27 0.93 2.03
N GLN A 192 -21.51 0.21 3.12
CA GLN A 192 -21.28 -1.24 3.18
C GLN A 192 -22.30 -1.93 2.29
N PRO A 193 -21.93 -2.70 1.25
CA PRO A 193 -22.80 -3.74 0.77
C PRO A 193 -22.62 -4.95 1.68
N THR A 194 -23.74 -5.33 2.29
CA THR A 194 -24.03 -6.57 3.01
C THR A 194 -23.22 -7.79 2.56
N VAL A 195 -22.75 -8.50 3.58
CA VAL A 195 -22.31 -9.90 3.60
C VAL A 195 -23.01 -10.74 2.53
N TYR A 196 -22.28 -11.15 1.48
CA TYR A 196 -22.68 -12.30 0.68
C TYR A 196 -22.39 -13.56 1.52
N GLN A 197 -23.42 -14.04 2.22
CA GLN A 197 -23.49 -15.43 2.65
C GLN A 197 -23.40 -16.29 1.39
N ARG A 198 -22.26 -16.96 1.18
CA ARG A 198 -22.23 -18.10 0.26
C ARG A 198 -23.02 -19.22 0.92
N SER A 199 -24.13 -19.60 0.31
CA SER A 199 -24.73 -20.92 0.46
C SER A 199 -23.65 -21.95 0.11
N ILE A 200 -23.14 -22.65 1.12
CA ILE A 200 -22.31 -23.83 0.97
C ILE A 200 -23.30 -24.98 0.78
N VAL A 201 -23.26 -25.61 -0.40
CA VAL A 201 -23.84 -26.94 -0.57
C VAL A 201 -22.96 -27.89 0.25
N GLU A 202 -23.52 -28.47 1.32
CA GLU A 202 -22.89 -29.51 2.13
C GLU A 202 -22.50 -30.73 1.28
N PRO A 203 -21.39 -31.38 1.64
CA PRO A 203 -21.54 -32.79 1.97
C PRO A 203 -21.04 -33.10 3.38
N ALA A 204 -21.70 -34.10 3.95
CA ALA A 204 -21.64 -34.53 5.33
C ALA A 204 -20.24 -34.92 5.83
N GLY A 205 -19.95 -34.53 7.07
CA GLY A 205 -19.03 -35.24 7.96
C GLY A 205 -17.67 -34.57 8.18
N GLY A 206 -17.50 -33.93 9.34
CA GLY A 206 -16.19 -33.60 9.92
C GLY A 206 -15.98 -32.11 10.15
N GLY A 207 -16.49 -31.59 11.27
CA GLY A 207 -16.35 -30.19 11.65
C GLY A 207 -14.89 -29.75 11.80
N ARG A 208 -14.48 -28.75 11.01
CA ARG A 208 -13.33 -27.87 11.31
C ARG A 208 -13.87 -26.52 11.77
N VAL A 209 -13.68 -26.22 13.04
CA VAL A 209 -13.90 -24.87 13.59
C VAL A 209 -12.90 -23.93 12.93
N ILE A 210 -13.38 -23.04 12.06
CA ILE A 210 -12.58 -21.92 11.53
C ILE A 210 -12.45 -20.92 12.69
N GLN A 211 -11.33 -20.94 13.41
CA GLN A 211 -10.99 -19.86 14.33
C GLN A 211 -10.48 -18.67 13.51
N PRO A 212 -11.02 -17.45 13.67
CA PRO A 212 -10.43 -16.26 13.07
C PRO A 212 -9.00 -16.06 13.59
N PRO A 213 -8.07 -15.52 12.78
CA PRO A 213 -6.75 -15.21 13.27
C PRO A 213 -6.85 -14.18 14.41
N PHE A 214 -6.18 -14.48 15.50
CA PHE A 214 -5.93 -13.57 16.62
C PHE A 214 -5.06 -12.42 16.11
N VAL A 215 -5.65 -11.27 15.80
CA VAL A 215 -4.92 -10.07 15.36
C VAL A 215 -4.95 -9.05 16.48
N GLU A 216 -3.82 -8.40 16.76
CA GLU A 216 -3.80 -7.24 17.65
C GLU A 216 -4.60 -6.10 17.00
N HIS A 217 -5.74 -5.75 17.58
CA HIS A 217 -6.54 -4.62 17.12
C HIS A 217 -7.23 -3.92 18.29
N GLY A 218 -7.45 -2.61 18.17
CA GLY A 218 -8.19 -1.83 19.16
C GLY A 218 -9.69 -2.11 19.09
N VAL A 219 -10.30 -2.52 20.20
CA VAL A 219 -11.75 -2.64 20.35
C VAL A 219 -12.28 -1.42 21.10
N ARG A 220 -13.21 -0.69 20.49
CA ARG A 220 -13.87 0.47 21.10
C ARG A 220 -15.08 0.02 21.90
N VAL A 221 -15.09 0.30 23.19
CA VAL A 221 -16.15 -0.06 24.12
C VAL A 221 -16.79 1.23 24.64
N PRO A 222 -18.12 1.41 24.52
CA PRO A 222 -18.79 2.58 25.10
C PRO A 222 -18.77 2.49 26.63
N VAL A 223 -18.39 3.57 27.30
CA VAL A 223 -18.36 3.66 28.78
C VAL A 223 -19.52 4.53 29.29
N ALA A 224 -19.83 5.61 28.58
CA ALA A 224 -20.98 6.48 28.84
C ALA A 224 -21.52 7.07 27.52
N ARG A 225 -22.57 7.90 27.60
CA ARG A 225 -23.22 8.48 26.41
C ARG A 225 -22.26 9.42 25.68
N GLY A 226 -21.61 8.93 24.63
CA GLY A 226 -20.64 9.69 23.83
C GLY A 226 -19.18 9.44 24.21
N GLU A 227 -18.92 8.69 25.27
CA GLU A 227 -17.59 8.38 25.77
C GLU A 227 -17.20 6.94 25.44
N TRP A 228 -15.99 6.78 24.90
CA TRP A 228 -15.48 5.50 24.40
C TRP A 228 -14.13 5.19 25.01
N ALA A 229 -14.00 4.00 25.61
CA ALA A 229 -12.70 3.41 25.92
C ALA A 229 -12.20 2.59 24.74
N THR A 230 -10.88 2.55 24.55
CA THR A 230 -10.25 1.70 23.53
C THR A 230 -9.40 0.64 24.23
N ILE A 231 -9.69 -0.62 23.98
CA ILE A 231 -8.92 -1.76 24.48
C ILE A 231 -8.05 -2.27 23.35
N ASN A 232 -6.74 -2.05 23.43
CA ASN A 232 -5.79 -2.61 22.47
C ASN A 232 -5.36 -4.00 22.94
N GLY A 233 -5.58 -5.00 22.09
CA GLY A 233 -5.22 -6.36 22.45
C GLY A 233 -5.46 -7.33 21.31
N VAL A 234 -5.13 -8.59 21.58
CA VAL A 234 -5.33 -9.69 20.65
C VAL A 234 -6.78 -10.14 20.72
N PHE A 235 -7.57 -9.83 19.69
CA PHE A 235 -8.99 -10.15 19.65
C PHE A 235 -9.37 -10.96 18.38
N PRO A 236 -10.45 -11.76 18.44
CA PRO A 236 -11.21 -12.13 19.65
C PRO A 236 -10.38 -13.05 20.56
N MET A 237 -10.30 -12.81 21.88
CA MET A 237 -9.55 -13.70 22.80
C MET A 237 -10.43 -14.84 23.35
N PRO A 238 -9.84 -16.00 23.74
CA PRO A 238 -10.60 -17.10 24.34
C PRO A 238 -11.17 -16.72 25.70
N ARG A 239 -12.33 -17.29 26.09
CA ARG A 239 -13.04 -16.96 27.34
C ARG A 239 -12.16 -17.06 28.59
N ALA A 240 -11.34 -18.12 28.70
CA ALA A 240 -10.43 -18.28 29.84
C ALA A 240 -9.35 -17.17 29.94
N LYS A 241 -8.96 -16.54 28.82
CA LYS A 241 -8.06 -15.38 28.83
C LYS A 241 -8.81 -14.10 29.14
N TRP A 242 -10.06 -13.99 28.69
CA TRP A 242 -10.95 -12.88 29.00
C TRP A 242 -11.23 -12.77 30.51
N ASP A 243 -11.49 -13.89 31.18
CA ASP A 243 -11.78 -13.89 32.62
C ASP A 243 -10.55 -13.40 33.43
N LYS A 244 -9.33 -13.87 33.08
CA LYS A 244 -8.08 -13.35 33.66
C LYS A 244 -7.80 -11.89 33.35
N PHE A 245 -8.18 -11.43 32.16
CA PHE A 245 -8.05 -10.04 31.77
C PHE A 245 -8.94 -9.14 32.63
N LEU A 246 -10.18 -9.56 32.91
CA LEU A 246 -11.07 -8.86 33.84
C LEU A 246 -10.52 -8.85 35.27
N GLU A 247 -9.96 -9.96 35.76
CA GLU A 247 -9.32 -10.01 37.08
C GLU A 247 -8.17 -9.02 37.20
N MET A 248 -7.33 -8.91 36.15
CA MET A 248 -6.23 -7.95 36.13
C MET A 248 -6.73 -6.50 36.07
N LEU A 249 -7.75 -6.21 35.25
CA LEU A 249 -8.36 -4.89 35.19
C LEU A 249 -8.97 -4.47 36.52
N ALA A 250 -9.66 -5.38 37.21
CA ALA A 250 -10.20 -5.14 38.55
C ALA A 250 -9.07 -4.90 39.58
N ALA A 251 -7.97 -5.66 39.51
CA ALA A 251 -6.82 -5.42 40.38
C ALA A 251 -6.12 -4.07 40.11
N MET A 252 -6.22 -3.56 38.88
CA MET A 252 -5.68 -2.27 38.46
C MET A 252 -6.68 -1.12 38.63
N GLU A 253 -7.90 -1.38 39.12
CA GLU A 253 -8.97 -0.40 39.30
C GLU A 253 -8.49 0.81 40.10
N PHE A 254 -7.77 0.60 41.21
CA PHE A 254 -7.21 1.66 42.05
C PHE A 254 -6.22 2.60 41.32
N ALA A 255 -5.59 2.14 40.24
CA ALA A 255 -4.65 2.95 39.45
C ALA A 255 -5.30 3.59 38.21
N LEU A 256 -6.48 3.12 37.81
CA LEU A 256 -7.16 3.52 36.57
C LEU A 256 -8.44 4.32 36.83
N VAL A 257 -8.95 4.32 38.06
CA VAL A 257 -10.14 5.05 38.49
C VAL A 257 -9.71 6.15 39.45
N THR A 258 -10.00 7.39 39.09
CA THR A 258 -9.89 8.55 39.97
C THR A 258 -11.30 8.90 40.44
N ASP A 259 -11.51 9.12 41.74
CA ASP A 259 -12.80 9.54 42.32
C ASP A 259 -13.16 11.01 42.02
N GLU A 260 -12.56 11.64 41.00
CA GLU A 260 -12.94 12.98 40.58
C GLU A 260 -14.25 12.92 39.80
N GLU A 261 -15.35 13.19 40.50
CA GLU A 261 -16.56 13.72 39.88
C GLU A 261 -16.16 14.90 38.98
N PRO A 262 -16.53 14.91 37.69
CA PRO A 262 -16.28 16.09 36.88
C PRO A 262 -17.10 17.25 37.45
N GLU A 263 -16.42 18.25 38.01
CA GLU A 263 -17.00 19.55 38.36
C GLU A 263 -17.79 20.07 37.16
N GLU A 264 -19.10 20.14 37.34
CA GLU A 264 -20.03 20.76 36.41
C GLU A 264 -19.60 22.22 36.21
N PRO A 265 -19.23 22.67 34.99
CA PRO A 265 -18.85 24.06 34.81
C PRO A 265 -20.07 24.93 35.06
N ALA A 266 -19.98 25.76 36.11
CA ALA A 266 -20.95 26.78 36.47
C ALA A 266 -21.47 27.50 35.22
N GLY A 267 -22.78 27.35 34.98
CA GLY A 267 -23.47 28.07 33.92
C GLY A 267 -23.27 29.59 34.11
N PRO A 268 -23.13 30.36 33.01
CA PRO A 268 -22.99 31.80 33.13
C PRO A 268 -24.27 32.40 33.70
N ASP A 269 -24.12 33.18 34.77
CA ASP A 269 -25.12 34.14 35.26
C ASP A 269 -25.67 34.95 34.09
N THR A 270 -26.96 34.84 33.79
CA THR A 270 -27.78 35.91 33.19
C THR A 270 -29.25 35.70 33.54
#